data_AF-A0A4Y2FAC5-F1
#
_entry.id   AF-A0A4Y2FAC5-F1
#
_cell.length_a   1.000
_cell.length_b   1.000
_cell.length_c   1.000
_cell.angle_alpha   90.00
_cell.angle_beta   90.00
_cell.angle_gamma   90.00
#
_symmetry.space_group_name_H-M   'P 1'
#
loop_
_entity.id
_entity.type
_entity.pdbx_description
1 polymer ?
#
loop_
_entity_poly.entity_id
_entity_poly.type
_entity_poly.pdbx_seq_one_letter_code
_entity_poly.pdbx_strand_id
1 'polypeptide(L)'
;MGYGSRRSTGVPLLTTRHRLQRLCWARERISWTLDDWRNVAWLEESRFHLLRADGRVRAWRRRHEVKDTKFSTRNCASCGVFLHDMD
;
A
#
# COMPACT_ATOMS: atom_id res chain seq x y z
N MET A 1 -22.53 -2.80 18.25
CA MET A 1 -22.13 -2.01 17.05
C MET A 1 -20.94 -2.68 16.37
N GLY A 2 -21.09 -3.19 15.14
CA GLY A 2 -20.13 -4.09 14.46
C GLY A 2 -18.85 -3.45 13.89
N TYR A 3 -18.26 -2.49 14.60
CA TYR A 3 -17.01 -1.82 14.21
C TYR A 3 -15.80 -2.47 14.89
N GLY A 4 -14.66 -2.48 14.21
CA GLY A 4 -13.40 -2.93 14.78
C GLY A 4 -12.21 -2.10 14.31
N SER A 5 -11.20 -1.96 15.17
CA SER A 5 -9.94 -1.28 14.84
C SER A 5 -9.12 -2.15 13.88
N ARG A 6 -8.80 -1.61 12.70
CA ARG A 6 -7.96 -2.27 11.67
C ARG A 6 -6.84 -1.35 11.22
N ARG A 7 -5.65 -1.90 10.95
CA ARG A 7 -4.54 -1.15 10.35
C ARG A 7 -4.85 -0.85 8.88
N SER A 8 -4.54 0.36 8.43
CA SER A 8 -4.60 0.68 7.00
C SER A 8 -3.61 -0.19 6.22
N THR A 9 -3.97 -0.55 4.99
CA THR A 9 -3.05 -1.24 4.08
C THR A 9 -2.07 -0.20 3.55
N GLY A 10 -0.82 -0.23 4.02
CA GLY A 10 0.24 0.65 3.51
C GLY A 10 0.80 0.25 2.15
N VAL A 11 0.19 -0.73 1.49
CA VAL A 11 0.57 -1.21 0.16
C VAL A 11 -0.62 -1.10 -0.80
N PRO A 12 -0.41 -0.70 -2.06
CA PRO A 12 -1.46 -0.70 -3.06
C PRO A 12 -2.06 -2.10 -3.24
N LEU A 13 -3.38 -2.16 -3.43
CA LEU A 13 -4.04 -3.40 -3.77
C LEU A 13 -3.65 -3.80 -5.21
N LEU A 14 -3.19 -5.05 -5.39
CA LEU A 14 -2.81 -5.55 -6.70
C LEU A 14 -4.05 -5.94 -7.51
N THR A 15 -4.22 -5.30 -8.66
CA THR A 15 -5.18 -5.70 -9.69
C THR A 15 -4.78 -7.03 -10.31
N THR A 16 -5.71 -7.71 -10.99
CA THR A 16 -5.41 -8.97 -11.70
C THR A 16 -4.27 -8.79 -12.71
N ARG A 17 -4.25 -7.67 -13.44
CA ARG A 17 -3.18 -7.33 -14.39
C ARG A 17 -1.81 -7.26 -13.70
N HIS A 18 -1.71 -6.56 -12.56
CA HIS A 18 -0.45 -6.47 -11.82
C HIS A 18 0.05 -7.85 -11.37
N ARG A 19 -0.86 -8.73 -10.94
CA ARG A 19 -0.50 -10.10 -10.52
C ARG A 19 0.08 -10.92 -11.67
N LEU A 20 -0.57 -10.87 -12.84
CA LEU A 20 -0.10 -11.58 -14.03
C LEU A 20 1.26 -11.06 -14.51
N GLN A 21 1.45 -9.74 -14.57
CA GLN A 21 2.73 -9.13 -14.96
C GLN A 21 3.86 -9.52 -14.00
N ARG A 22 3.62 -9.49 -12.69
CA ARG A 22 4.61 -9.93 -11.69
C ARG A 22 4.94 -11.41 -11.83
N LEU A 23 3.94 -12.25 -12.09
CA LEU A 23 4.15 -13.69 -12.30
C LEU A 23 4.98 -13.96 -13.56
N CYS A 24 4.69 -13.28 -14.66
CA CYS A 24 5.47 -13.39 -15.89
C CYS A 24 6.92 -12.98 -15.67
N TRP A 25 7.12 -11.80 -15.07
CA TRP A 25 8.45 -11.26 -14.77
C TRP A 25 9.28 -12.19 -13.89
N ALA A 26 8.66 -12.81 -12.88
CA ALA A 26 9.32 -13.78 -12.01
C ALA A 26 9.65 -15.09 -12.73
N ARG A 27 8.76 -15.59 -13.60
CA ARG A 27 9.01 -16.81 -14.39
C ARG A 27 10.16 -16.64 -15.38
N GLU A 28 10.22 -15.50 -16.06
CA GLU A 28 11.30 -15.17 -17.00
C GLU A 28 12.69 -15.16 -16.33
N ARG A 29 12.75 -14.88 -15.03
CA ARG A 29 13.99 -14.64 -14.29
C ARG A 29 14.29 -15.72 -13.26
N ILE A 30 13.55 -16.82 -13.28
CA ILE A 30 13.74 -17.93 -12.33
C ILE A 30 15.09 -18.62 -12.51
N SER A 31 15.62 -18.62 -13.74
CA SER A 31 16.90 -19.21 -14.10
C SER A 31 18.06 -18.21 -14.08
N TRP A 32 17.83 -16.98 -13.61
CA TRP A 32 18.90 -15.97 -13.54
C TRP A 32 19.94 -16.35 -12.50
N THR A 33 21.20 -16.24 -12.91
CA THR A 33 22.36 -16.47 -12.06
C THR A 33 22.70 -15.21 -11.24
N LEU A 34 23.60 -15.34 -10.27
CA LEU A 34 24.07 -14.19 -9.49
C LEU A 34 24.72 -13.12 -10.35
N ASP A 35 25.42 -13.51 -11.42
CA ASP A 35 26.05 -12.55 -12.33
C ASP A 35 25.02 -11.80 -13.17
N ASP A 36 23.91 -12.45 -13.55
CA ASP A 36 22.79 -11.76 -14.21
C ASP A 36 22.19 -10.69 -13.29
N TRP A 37 22.01 -10.99 -11.99
CA TRP A 37 21.52 -10.02 -11.00
C TRP A 37 22.49 -8.86 -10.76
N ARG A 38 23.80 -9.10 -10.80
CA ARG A 38 24.84 -8.07 -10.63
C ARG A 38 24.81 -7.03 -11.75
N ASN A 39 24.36 -7.43 -12.93
CA ASN A 39 24.25 -6.53 -14.08
C ASN A 39 22.98 -5.66 -14.07
N VAL A 40 22.10 -5.81 -13.07
CA VAL A 40 20.90 -4.98 -12.95
C VAL A 40 21.18 -3.75 -12.10
N ALA A 41 21.04 -2.57 -12.69
CA ALA A 41 20.98 -1.31 -11.97
C ALA A 41 19.53 -1.01 -11.52
N TRP A 42 19.34 -0.86 -10.22
CA TRP A 42 18.05 -0.49 -9.63
C TRP A 42 18.00 1.01 -9.37
N LEU A 43 16.87 1.64 -9.70
CA LEU A 43 16.58 3.03 -9.37
C LEU A 43 15.31 3.07 -8.53
N GLU A 44 15.42 3.67 -7.35
CA GLU A 44 14.27 3.93 -6.47
C GLU A 44 14.40 5.33 -5.87
N GLU A 45 13.27 6.01 -5.74
CA GLU A 45 13.18 7.25 -4.99
C GLU A 45 12.63 6.94 -3.59
N SER A 46 13.42 7.24 -2.56
CA SER A 46 13.01 7.14 -1.16
C SER A 46 12.71 8.52 -0.58
N ARG A 47 11.61 8.61 0.19
CA ARG A 47 11.23 9.83 0.90
C ARG A 47 11.81 9.84 2.30
N PHE A 48 12.49 10.92 2.67
CA PHE A 48 12.99 11.15 4.03
C PHE A 48 12.21 12.28 4.69
N HIS A 49 11.61 11.98 5.85
CA HIS A 49 10.85 12.95 6.63
C HIS A 49 11.63 13.37 7.88
N LEU A 50 11.84 14.68 8.05
CA LEU A 50 12.61 15.23 9.18
C LEU A 50 11.85 15.24 10.51
N LEU A 51 10.52 15.29 10.48
CA LEU A 51 9.70 15.58 11.68
C LEU A 51 8.63 14.53 11.99
N ARG A 52 8.30 13.64 11.05
CA ARG A 52 7.20 12.67 11.21
C ARG A 52 7.52 11.39 10.47
N ALA A 53 7.36 10.26 11.13
CA ALA A 53 7.41 8.96 10.48
C ALA A 53 6.12 8.67 9.69
N ASP A 54 6.24 7.99 8.56
CA ASP A 54 5.10 7.42 7.83
C ASP A 54 4.50 6.24 8.62
N GLY A 55 3.79 6.58 9.70
CA GLY A 55 3.15 5.64 10.60
C GLY A 55 1.87 5.07 9.99
N ARG A 56 1.66 3.76 10.16
CA ARG A 56 0.38 3.12 9.81
C ARG A 56 -0.70 3.53 10.81
N VAL A 57 -1.70 4.28 10.32
CA VAL A 57 -2.86 4.69 11.12
C VAL A 57 -3.85 3.52 11.28
N ARG A 58 -4.44 3.38 12.47
CA ARG A 58 -5.56 2.48 12.72
C ARG A 58 -6.87 3.20 12.41
N ALA A 59 -7.75 2.57 11.66
CA ALA A 59 -9.09 3.07 11.37
C ALA A 59 -10.14 2.13 11.98
N TRP A 60 -11.23 2.70 12.51
CA TRP A 60 -12.40 1.95 12.96
C TRP A 60 -13.32 1.74 11.77
N ARG A 61 -13.58 0.48 11.40
CA ARG A 61 -14.39 0.14 10.20
C ARG A 61 -15.31 -1.04 10.44
N ARG A 62 -16.38 -1.13 9.66
CA ARG A 62 -17.28 -2.31 9.65
C ARG A 62 -16.64 -3.48 8.92
N ARG A 63 -17.08 -4.71 9.20
CA ARG A 63 -16.46 -5.94 8.63
C ARG A 63 -16.57 -6.05 7.09
N HIS A 64 -17.58 -5.46 6.46
CA HIS A 64 -17.84 -5.55 5.02
C HIS A 64 -17.66 -4.22 4.28
N GLU A 65 -17.04 -3.24 4.92
CA GLU A 65 -16.71 -1.99 4.25
C GLU A 65 -15.61 -2.25 3.21
N VAL A 66 -15.93 -2.00 1.94
CA VAL A 66 -14.99 -2.20 0.82
C VAL A 66 -13.81 -1.24 1.00
N LYS A 67 -12.59 -1.76 0.88
CA LYS A 67 -11.40 -0.90 0.85
C LYS A 67 -11.37 -0.17 -0.48
N ASP A 68 -11.52 1.15 -0.46
CA ASP A 68 -11.34 1.98 -1.64
C ASP A 68 -9.94 1.79 -2.22
N THR A 69 -9.86 1.14 -3.39
CA THR A 69 -8.63 0.90 -4.14
C THR A 69 -7.94 2.20 -4.58
N LYS A 70 -8.69 3.32 -4.61
CA LYS A 70 -8.21 4.65 -4.97
C LYS A 70 -7.42 5.33 -3.85
N PHE A 71 -7.61 4.89 -2.61
CA PHE A 71 -6.93 5.41 -1.42
C PHE A 71 -6.04 4.34 -0.79
N SER A 72 -5.01 3.92 -1.53
CA SER A 72 -3.73 3.65 -0.87
C SER A 72 -3.37 4.94 -0.16
N THR A 73 -3.17 4.88 1.16
CA THR A 73 -3.10 6.05 2.04
C THR A 73 -1.94 6.96 1.63
N ARG A 74 -2.16 7.82 0.63
CA ARG A 74 -1.43 9.07 0.48
C ARG A 74 -1.88 9.88 1.68
N ASN A 75 -0.93 10.27 2.51
CA ASN A 75 -1.13 11.22 3.61
C ASN A 75 -1.95 12.40 3.06
N CYS A 76 -3.25 12.36 3.27
CA CYS A 76 -4.12 13.46 2.94
C CYS A 76 -4.10 14.36 4.17
N ALA A 77 -3.22 15.36 4.15
CA ALA A 77 -3.28 16.47 5.09
C ALA A 77 -4.55 17.33 4.90
N SER A 78 -5.53 16.88 4.09
CA SER A 78 -6.78 17.58 3.82
C SER A 78 -8.03 16.68 3.74
N CYS A 79 -7.98 15.40 4.14
CA CYS A 79 -9.23 14.65 4.31
C CYS A 79 -9.77 14.91 5.70
N GLY A 80 -10.70 15.87 5.77
CA GLY A 80 -11.52 16.14 6.94
C GLY A 80 -12.00 14.84 7.56
N VAL A 81 -11.68 14.68 8.84
CA VAL A 81 -12.36 13.73 9.69
C VAL A 81 -13.83 14.14 9.63
N PHE A 82 -14.66 13.37 8.92
CA PHE A 82 -16.11 13.47 9.08
C PHE A 82 -16.39 13.00 10.52
N LEU A 83 -16.28 13.92 11.45
CA LEU A 83 -17.03 13.91 12.69
C LEU A 83 -18.47 14.17 12.24
N HIS A 84 -19.22 13.10 11.97
CA HIS A 84 -20.66 13.26 11.90
C HIS A 84 -21.13 13.26 13.34
N ASP A 85 -21.75 14.36 13.71
CA ASP A 85 -22.29 14.68 15.03
C ASP A 85 -22.99 13.49 15.67
N MET A 86 -22.61 13.23 16.92
CA MET A 86 -23.37 12.41 17.85
C MET A 86 -24.31 13.36 18.60
N ASP A 87 -25.52 13.51 18.08
CA ASP A 87 -26.73 13.72 18.85
C ASP A 87 -27.73 12.62 18.48
#